data_AF-A0A401QZS0-F1
#
_entry.id   AF-A0A401QZS0-F1
#
_cell.length_a   1.000
_cell.length_b   1.000
_cell.length_c   1.000
_cell.angle_alpha   90.00
_cell.angle_beta   90.00
_cell.angle_gamma   90.00
#
_symmetry.space_group_name_H-M   'P 1'
#
loop_
_entity.id
_entity.type
_entity.pdbx_description
1 polymer ?
#
loop_
_entity_poly.entity_id
_entity_poly.type
_entity_poly.pdbx_seq_one_letter_code
_entity_poly.pdbx_strand_id
1 'polypeptide(L)'
;MIAVVRTRTLRSLRAGISEAETATTAARAESEQHRKHGEIATDSAIRAELALEELRAALTRATADAARLEGELEALRAQSLLDTEDRQALRTLLRITRKQNARADRVYVLFRFGELHSVHASCDAAEMAAEAEGAPRDGWTSSPTGRDAVPASEVRWRIQPVLLGGTR
;
A
#
# COMPACT_ATOMS: atom_id res chain seq x y z
N MET A 1 -50.87 -42.22 88.29
CA MET A 1 -49.97 -41.24 88.93
C MET A 1 -50.20 -39.90 88.23
N ILE A 2 -50.82 -38.93 88.90
CA ILE A 2 -51.17 -37.63 88.29
C ILE A 2 -50.01 -36.65 88.53
N ALA A 3 -49.34 -36.23 87.47
CA ALA A 3 -48.30 -35.20 87.56
C ALA A 3 -48.95 -33.81 87.68
N VAL A 4 -48.89 -33.20 88.85
CA VAL A 4 -49.42 -31.85 89.08
C VAL A 4 -48.35 -30.82 88.72
N VAL A 5 -48.44 -30.25 87.52
CA VAL A 5 -47.52 -29.22 87.05
C VAL A 5 -48.04 -27.84 87.46
N ARG A 6 -47.18 -27.00 88.05
CA ARG A 6 -47.54 -25.62 88.42
C ARG A 6 -47.83 -24.80 87.15
N THR A 7 -48.92 -24.02 87.18
CA THR A 7 -49.34 -23.17 86.04
C THR A 7 -48.24 -22.23 85.52
N ARG A 8 -47.34 -21.77 86.41
CA ARG A 8 -46.19 -20.93 86.06
C ARG A 8 -45.17 -21.63 85.18
N THR A 9 -44.82 -22.90 85.46
CA THR A 9 -43.84 -23.65 84.64
C THR A 9 -44.43 -23.97 83.28
N LEU A 10 -45.71 -24.33 83.21
CA LEU A 10 -46.40 -24.57 81.95
C LEU A 10 -46.52 -23.30 81.08
N ARG A 11 -46.74 -22.13 81.68
CA ARG A 11 -46.71 -20.84 80.98
C ARG A 11 -45.32 -20.51 80.43
N SER A 12 -44.27 -20.74 81.23
CA SER A 12 -42.88 -20.51 80.80
C SER A 12 -42.48 -21.41 79.64
N LEU A 13 -42.89 -22.69 79.67
CA LEU A 13 -42.61 -23.63 78.57
C LEU A 13 -43.36 -23.24 77.29
N ARG A 14 -44.62 -22.81 77.40
CA ARG A 14 -45.37 -22.31 76.23
C ARG A 14 -44.75 -21.05 75.63
N ALA A 15 -44.28 -20.12 76.47
CA ALA A 15 -43.56 -18.94 76.01
C ALA A 15 -42.26 -19.33 75.30
N GLY A 16 -41.46 -20.24 75.89
CA GLY A 16 -40.23 -20.73 75.27
C GLY A 16 -40.45 -21.48 73.95
N ILE A 17 -41.53 -22.25 73.83
CA ILE A 17 -41.93 -22.89 72.56
C ILE A 17 -42.29 -21.83 71.52
N SER A 18 -43.12 -20.84 71.89
CA SER A 18 -43.50 -19.76 70.97
C SER A 18 -42.28 -18.96 70.52
N GLU A 19 -41.34 -18.65 71.40
CA GLU A 19 -40.09 -17.97 71.07
C GLU A 19 -39.23 -18.82 70.13
N ALA A 20 -39.06 -20.12 70.41
CA ALA A 20 -38.33 -21.03 69.54
C ALA A 20 -38.98 -21.20 68.15
N GLU A 21 -40.31 -21.24 68.08
CA GLU A 21 -41.05 -21.26 66.82
C GLU A 21 -40.85 -19.97 66.02
N THR A 22 -40.86 -18.81 66.68
CA THR A 22 -40.57 -17.53 66.00
C THR A 22 -39.12 -17.45 65.51
N ALA A 23 -38.15 -17.92 66.32
CA ALA A 23 -36.75 -17.93 65.94
C ALA A 23 -36.49 -18.90 64.77
N THR A 24 -37.09 -20.08 64.78
CA THR A 24 -36.93 -21.07 63.70
C THR A 24 -37.59 -20.62 62.39
N THR A 25 -38.74 -19.96 62.46
CA THR A 25 -39.39 -19.37 61.26
C THR A 25 -38.56 -18.23 60.69
N ALA A 26 -38.02 -17.35 61.53
CA ALA A 26 -37.11 -16.29 61.10
C ALA A 26 -35.83 -16.84 60.45
N ALA A 27 -35.18 -17.83 61.09
CA ALA A 27 -33.98 -18.46 60.56
C ALA A 27 -34.22 -19.18 59.23
N ARG A 28 -35.40 -19.79 59.04
CA ARG A 28 -35.79 -20.39 57.75
C ARG A 28 -35.97 -19.34 56.67
N ALA A 29 -36.63 -18.22 56.98
CA ALA A 29 -36.82 -17.13 56.03
C ALA A 29 -35.47 -16.52 55.60
N GLU A 30 -34.56 -16.30 56.55
CA GLU A 30 -33.22 -15.80 56.27
C GLU A 30 -32.40 -16.78 55.41
N SER A 31 -32.44 -18.08 55.75
CA SER A 31 -31.78 -19.12 54.96
C SER A 31 -32.32 -19.18 53.52
N GLU A 32 -33.64 -19.06 53.34
CA GLU A 32 -34.23 -19.02 52.00
C GLU A 32 -33.80 -17.77 51.22
N GLN A 33 -33.68 -16.62 51.88
CA GLN A 33 -33.19 -15.39 51.26
C GLN A 33 -31.73 -15.53 50.83
N HIS A 34 -30.86 -16.05 51.69
CA HIS A 34 -29.45 -16.31 51.36
C HIS A 34 -29.33 -17.29 50.19
N ARG A 35 -30.17 -18.34 50.15
CA ARG A 35 -30.21 -19.27 49.01
C ARG A 35 -30.57 -18.55 47.70
N LYS A 36 -31.63 -17.73 47.71
CA LYS A 36 -32.04 -16.94 46.53
C LYS A 36 -30.95 -15.98 46.08
N HIS A 37 -30.30 -15.29 47.01
CA HIS A 37 -29.17 -14.41 46.68
C HIS A 37 -27.99 -15.20 46.09
N GLY A 38 -27.69 -16.38 46.64
CA GLY A 38 -26.65 -17.27 46.11
C GLY A 38 -26.95 -17.75 44.68
N GLU A 39 -28.21 -18.13 44.41
CA GLU A 39 -28.67 -18.51 43.06
C GLU A 39 -28.49 -17.34 42.07
N ILE A 40 -28.96 -16.14 42.41
CA ILE A 40 -28.82 -14.96 41.56
C ILE A 40 -27.35 -14.60 41.31
N ALA A 41 -26.51 -14.65 42.35
CA ALA A 41 -25.08 -14.38 42.24
C ALA A 41 -24.40 -15.41 41.32
N THR A 42 -24.75 -16.69 41.46
CA THR A 42 -24.21 -17.77 40.62
C THR A 42 -24.62 -17.60 39.17
N ASP A 43 -25.91 -17.33 38.90
CA ASP A 43 -26.39 -17.05 37.56
C ASP A 43 -25.70 -15.83 36.93
N SER A 44 -25.45 -14.79 37.72
CA SER A 44 -24.73 -13.61 37.26
C SER A 44 -23.27 -13.90 36.93
N ALA A 45 -22.60 -14.73 37.73
CA ALA A 45 -21.22 -15.14 37.49
C ALA A 45 -21.11 -15.98 36.21
N ILE A 46 -22.00 -16.96 36.02
CA ILE A 46 -22.05 -17.78 34.80
C ILE A 46 -22.24 -16.89 33.56
N ARG A 47 -23.17 -15.93 33.59
CA ARG A 47 -23.37 -15.02 32.46
C ARG A 47 -22.14 -14.14 32.18
N ALA A 48 -21.46 -13.67 33.23
CA ALA A 48 -20.25 -12.88 33.08
C ALA A 48 -19.10 -13.71 32.49
N GLU A 49 -18.93 -14.96 32.92
CA GLU A 49 -17.92 -15.88 32.37
C GLU A 49 -18.17 -16.16 30.88
N LEU A 50 -19.40 -16.47 30.50
CA LEU A 50 -19.77 -16.69 29.10
C LEU A 50 -19.49 -15.45 28.23
N ALA A 51 -19.88 -14.26 28.70
CA ALA A 51 -19.60 -13.02 27.99
C ALA A 51 -18.09 -12.74 27.85
N LEU A 52 -17.29 -13.08 28.87
CA LEU A 52 -15.83 -12.97 28.81
C LEU A 52 -15.22 -13.94 27.79
N GLU A 53 -15.72 -15.17 27.71
CA GLU A 53 -15.29 -16.15 26.71
C GLU A 53 -15.62 -15.67 25.28
N GLU A 54 -16.83 -15.17 25.07
CA GLU A 54 -17.24 -14.59 23.78
C GLU A 54 -16.37 -13.40 23.38
N LEU A 55 -16.07 -12.50 24.32
CA LEU A 55 -15.20 -11.34 24.09
C LEU A 55 -13.77 -11.77 23.78
N ARG A 56 -13.24 -12.79 24.47
CA ARG A 56 -11.91 -13.35 24.16
C ARG A 56 -11.89 -13.96 22.77
N ALA A 57 -12.92 -14.69 22.37
CA ALA A 57 -13.03 -15.26 21.03
C ALA A 57 -13.22 -14.19 19.95
N ALA A 58 -13.89 -13.07 20.26
CA ALA A 58 -13.98 -11.92 19.35
C ALA A 58 -12.62 -11.23 19.21
N LEU A 59 -11.89 -11.03 20.31
CA LEU A 59 -10.56 -10.43 20.31
C LEU A 59 -9.59 -11.26 19.47
N THR A 60 -9.54 -12.58 19.68
CA THR A 60 -8.62 -13.45 18.92
C THR A 60 -8.92 -13.42 17.42
N ARG A 61 -10.20 -13.42 17.02
CA ARG A 61 -10.60 -13.25 15.62
C ARG A 61 -10.17 -11.90 15.06
N ALA A 62 -10.47 -10.82 15.77
CA ALA A 62 -10.09 -9.47 15.36
C ALA A 62 -8.57 -9.31 15.20
N THR A 63 -7.77 -9.91 16.10
CA THR A 63 -6.31 -9.89 15.99
C THR A 63 -5.79 -10.68 14.80
N ALA A 64 -6.42 -11.83 14.49
CA ALA A 64 -6.03 -12.63 13.33
C ALA A 64 -6.38 -11.91 12.01
N ASP A 65 -7.57 -11.30 11.95
CA ASP A 65 -7.99 -10.51 10.80
C ASP A 65 -7.11 -9.28 10.59
N ALA A 66 -6.74 -8.58 11.66
CA ALA A 66 -5.81 -7.45 11.59
C ALA A 66 -4.46 -7.88 11.02
N ALA A 67 -3.86 -8.96 11.53
CA ALA A 67 -2.59 -9.48 11.03
C ALA A 67 -2.68 -9.90 9.54
N ARG A 68 -3.80 -10.51 9.13
CA ARG A 68 -4.03 -10.86 7.73
C ARG A 68 -4.10 -9.63 6.83
N LEU A 69 -4.88 -8.62 7.23
CA LEU A 69 -5.04 -7.38 6.47
C LEU A 69 -3.74 -6.57 6.39
N GLU A 70 -2.95 -6.56 7.46
CA GLU A 70 -1.61 -5.94 7.46
C GLU A 70 -0.70 -6.62 6.44
N GLY A 71 -0.66 -7.96 6.41
CA GLY A 71 0.10 -8.71 5.41
C GLY A 71 -0.36 -8.46 3.97
N GLU A 72 -1.67 -8.40 3.74
CA GLU A 72 -2.23 -8.05 2.41
C GLU A 72 -1.85 -6.63 1.99
N LEU A 73 -1.87 -5.67 2.92
CA LEU A 73 -1.46 -4.29 2.65
C LEU A 73 0.04 -4.18 2.34
N GLU A 74 0.89 -4.91 3.05
CA GLU A 74 2.33 -4.95 2.77
C GLU A 74 2.61 -5.53 1.38
N ALA A 75 1.95 -6.63 1.02
CA ALA A 75 2.09 -7.23 -0.31
C ALA A 75 1.64 -6.27 -1.42
N LEU A 76 0.50 -5.60 -1.26
CA LEU A 76 0.00 -4.61 -2.23
C LEU A 76 0.92 -3.40 -2.35
N ARG A 77 1.51 -2.93 -1.24
CA ARG A 77 2.49 -1.83 -1.25
C ARG A 77 3.76 -2.23 -1.98
N ALA A 78 4.29 -3.43 -1.74
CA ALA A 78 5.45 -3.96 -2.44
C ALA A 78 5.17 -4.09 -3.95
N GLN A 79 4.01 -4.62 -4.33
CA GLN A 79 3.61 -4.72 -5.73
C GLN A 79 3.46 -3.35 -6.38
N SER A 80 2.83 -2.39 -5.71
CA SER A 80 2.70 -1.02 -6.23
C SER A 80 4.07 -0.36 -6.44
N LEU A 81 5.06 -0.63 -5.59
CA LEU A 81 6.40 -0.10 -5.76
C LEU A 81 7.05 -0.67 -7.03
N LEU A 82 7.04 -2.01 -7.19
CA LEU A 82 7.56 -2.68 -8.38
C LEU A 82 6.91 -2.19 -9.67
N ASP A 83 5.58 -2.08 -9.68
CA ASP A 83 4.82 -1.54 -10.81
C ASP A 83 5.25 -0.12 -11.18
N THR A 84 5.56 0.71 -10.18
CA THR A 84 6.02 2.08 -10.44
C THR A 84 7.44 2.11 -11.01
N GLU A 85 8.33 1.26 -10.52
CA GLU A 85 9.69 1.11 -11.03
C GLU A 85 9.67 0.59 -12.48
N ASP A 86 8.88 -0.44 -12.76
CA ASP A 86 8.72 -1.01 -14.10
C ASP A 86 8.18 0.03 -15.09
N ARG A 87 7.17 0.82 -14.70
CA ARG A 87 6.66 1.90 -15.56
C ARG A 87 7.71 2.97 -15.81
N GLN A 88 8.55 3.29 -14.83
CA GLN A 88 9.65 4.25 -15.02
C GLN A 88 10.73 3.70 -15.95
N ALA A 89 11.11 2.43 -15.79
CA ALA A 89 12.04 1.73 -16.65
C ALA A 89 11.52 1.70 -18.10
N LEU A 90 10.26 1.31 -18.31
CA LEU A 90 9.61 1.31 -19.62
C LEU A 90 9.58 2.70 -20.27
N ARG A 91 9.22 3.74 -19.51
CA ARG A 91 9.25 5.12 -20.03
C ARG A 91 10.66 5.55 -20.46
N THR A 92 11.66 5.16 -19.69
CA THR A 92 13.07 5.47 -19.99
C THR A 92 13.52 4.75 -21.24
N LEU A 93 13.24 3.44 -21.35
CA LEU A 93 13.52 2.65 -22.54
C LEU A 93 12.83 3.22 -23.78
N LEU A 94 11.54 3.54 -23.69
CA LEU A 94 10.79 4.16 -24.80
C LEU A 94 11.37 5.52 -25.22
N ARG A 95 11.88 6.31 -24.27
CA ARG A 95 12.56 7.58 -24.59
C ARG A 95 13.90 7.31 -25.30
N ILE A 96 14.66 6.32 -24.86
CA ILE A 96 15.93 5.92 -25.48
C ILE A 96 15.69 5.40 -26.89
N THR A 97 14.75 4.48 -27.08
CA THR A 97 14.42 3.92 -28.39
C THR A 97 13.88 4.99 -29.33
N ARG A 98 13.03 5.91 -28.87
CA ARG A 98 12.59 7.06 -29.67
C ARG A 98 13.76 7.95 -30.11
N LYS A 99 14.72 8.21 -29.21
CA LYS A 99 15.92 9.00 -29.53
C LYS A 99 16.83 8.27 -30.53
N GLN A 100 16.93 6.94 -30.44
CA GLN A 100 17.70 6.12 -31.38
C GLN A 100 17.02 6.10 -32.76
N ASN A 101 15.71 5.87 -32.83
CA ASN A 101 14.97 5.92 -34.10
C ASN A 101 15.05 7.30 -34.76
N ALA A 102 14.89 8.39 -33.99
CA ALA A 102 15.02 9.74 -34.52
C ALA A 102 16.43 10.07 -35.05
N ARG A 103 17.47 9.31 -34.67
CA ARG A 103 18.81 9.40 -35.25
C ARG A 103 18.95 8.53 -36.51
N ALA A 104 18.29 7.37 -36.56
CA ALA A 104 18.27 6.50 -37.73
C ALA A 104 17.50 7.12 -38.91
N ASP A 105 16.50 7.96 -38.64
CA ASP A 105 15.73 8.69 -39.66
C ASP A 105 16.45 9.92 -40.24
N ARG A 106 17.77 10.07 -40.01
CA ARG A 106 18.56 11.19 -40.53
C ARG A 106 19.71 10.67 -41.37
N VAL A 107 19.89 11.33 -42.51
CA VAL A 107 21.03 11.13 -43.39
C VAL A 107 21.79 12.43 -43.49
N TYR A 108 23.11 12.34 -43.51
CA TYR A 108 24.00 13.48 -43.57
C TYR A 108 24.47 13.64 -45.00
N VAL A 109 24.15 14.80 -45.59
CA VAL A 109 24.45 15.12 -46.97
C VAL A 109 25.64 16.08 -47.00
N LEU A 110 26.68 15.70 -47.74
CA LEU A 110 27.86 16.52 -47.96
C LEU A 110 27.70 17.32 -49.26
N PHE A 111 27.82 18.64 -49.15
CA PHE A 111 27.79 19.58 -50.26
C PHE A 111 29.17 20.19 -50.49
N ARG A 112 29.51 20.45 -51.75
CA ARG A 112 30.70 21.19 -52.17
C ARG A 112 30.28 22.38 -53.03
N PHE A 113 30.53 23.61 -52.57
CA PHE A 113 30.03 24.83 -53.23
C PHE A 113 28.52 24.80 -53.54
N GLY A 114 27.72 24.18 -52.68
CA GLY A 114 26.27 24.06 -52.85
C GLY A 114 25.80 22.90 -53.73
N GLU A 115 26.71 22.17 -54.39
CA GLU A 115 26.38 20.96 -55.15
C GLU A 115 26.42 19.72 -54.27
N LEU A 116 25.46 18.81 -54.45
CA LEU A 116 25.40 17.52 -53.75
C LEU A 116 26.62 16.68 -54.14
N HIS A 117 27.44 16.31 -53.16
CA HIS A 117 28.63 15.49 -53.39
C HIS A 117 28.42 14.03 -52.96
N SER A 118 28.00 13.79 -51.71
CA SER A 118 27.78 12.43 -51.19
C SER A 118 26.80 12.40 -50.02
N VAL A 119 26.29 11.20 -49.72
CA VAL A 119 25.20 10.96 -48.78
C VAL A 119 25.62 9.86 -47.81
N HIS A 120 25.53 10.14 -46.49
CA HIS A 120 26.10 9.29 -45.44
C HIS A 120 25.11 9.01 -44.33
N ALA A 121 25.19 7.82 -43.73
CA ALA A 121 24.31 7.42 -42.63
C ALA A 121 24.61 8.13 -41.29
N SER A 122 25.80 8.71 -41.13
CA SER A 122 26.21 9.43 -39.91
C SER A 122 27.01 10.70 -40.23
N CYS A 123 27.05 11.63 -39.27
CA CYS A 123 27.84 12.86 -39.38
C CYS A 123 29.33 12.53 -39.50
N ASP A 124 29.82 11.66 -38.62
CA ASP A 124 31.22 11.21 -38.59
C ASP A 124 31.64 10.59 -39.93
N ALA A 125 30.77 9.84 -40.61
CA ALA A 125 31.05 9.29 -41.93
C ALA A 125 31.14 10.38 -43.01
N ALA A 126 30.28 11.39 -42.95
CA ALA A 126 30.33 12.55 -43.85
C ALA A 126 31.59 13.40 -43.61
N GLU A 127 32.00 13.57 -42.35
CA GLU A 127 33.22 14.26 -41.94
C GLU A 127 34.46 13.53 -42.44
N MET A 128 34.56 12.22 -42.21
CA MET A 128 35.66 11.40 -42.73
C MET A 128 35.75 11.46 -44.26
N ALA A 129 34.62 11.45 -44.97
CA ALA A 129 34.59 11.58 -46.42
C ALA A 129 35.05 12.96 -46.90
N ALA A 130 34.64 14.03 -46.23
CA ALA A 130 35.10 15.38 -46.53
C ALA A 130 36.62 15.53 -46.30
N GLU A 131 37.14 14.95 -45.22
CA GLU A 131 38.57 14.91 -44.91
C GLU A 131 39.38 14.16 -45.98
N ALA A 132 38.90 12.99 -46.42
CA ALA A 132 39.54 12.20 -47.46
C ALA A 132 39.62 12.96 -48.80
N GLU A 133 38.63 13.81 -49.09
CA GLU A 133 38.57 14.67 -50.28
C GLU A 133 39.34 16.00 -50.12
N GLY A 134 40.12 16.14 -49.04
CA GLY A 134 41.03 17.26 -48.82
C GLY A 134 40.35 18.52 -48.28
N ALA A 135 39.22 18.37 -47.58
CA ALA A 135 38.53 19.48 -46.95
C ALA A 135 39.17 19.82 -45.58
N PRO A 136 39.46 21.11 -45.28
CA PRO A 136 40.02 21.51 -44.00
C PRO A 136 38.98 21.43 -42.88
N ARG A 137 39.36 20.89 -41.71
CA ARG A 137 38.48 20.71 -40.53
C ARG A 137 37.79 21.99 -40.07
N ASP A 138 38.46 23.14 -40.21
CA ASP A 138 37.94 24.45 -39.80
C ASP A 138 36.94 25.07 -40.80
N GLY A 139 36.75 24.43 -41.96
CA GLY A 139 35.96 24.96 -43.08
C GLY A 139 34.54 24.40 -43.20
N TRP A 140 34.14 23.45 -42.37
CA TRP A 140 32.82 22.81 -42.46
C TRP A 140 31.86 23.50 -41.50
N THR A 141 30.81 24.12 -42.04
CA THR A 141 29.74 24.65 -41.19
C THR A 141 28.67 23.58 -41.00
N SER A 142 28.58 23.01 -39.80
CA SER A 142 27.43 22.22 -39.36
C SER A 142 26.26 23.17 -39.08
N SER A 143 25.70 23.75 -40.15
CA SER A 143 24.69 24.78 -40.00
C SER A 143 23.36 24.14 -39.56
N PRO A 144 22.84 24.46 -38.36
CA PRO A 144 21.46 24.13 -38.05
C PRO A 144 20.58 24.89 -39.02
N THR A 145 19.55 24.23 -39.54
CA THR A 145 18.56 24.78 -40.47
C THR A 145 17.89 26.02 -39.87
N GLY A 146 18.49 27.19 -40.10
CA GLY A 146 18.14 28.45 -39.47
C GLY A 146 18.39 29.63 -40.42
N ARG A 147 17.64 30.70 -40.21
CA ARG A 147 17.49 31.88 -41.08
C ARG A 147 18.78 32.68 -41.34
N ASP A 148 19.87 32.34 -40.63
CA ASP A 148 21.18 33.01 -40.69
C ASP A 148 22.28 32.13 -41.31
N ALA A 149 21.92 31.08 -42.05
CA ALA A 149 22.90 30.24 -42.74
C ALA A 149 23.50 30.96 -43.96
N VAL A 150 24.83 31.11 -44.00
CA VAL A 150 25.59 31.56 -45.18
C VAL A 150 25.14 30.74 -46.41
N PRO A 151 24.93 31.38 -47.58
CA PRO A 151 24.52 30.69 -48.80
C PRO A 151 25.41 29.48 -49.10
N ALA A 152 24.82 28.35 -49.46
CA ALA A 152 25.55 27.10 -49.66
C ALA A 152 26.65 27.19 -50.74
N SER A 153 26.55 28.16 -51.66
CA SER A 153 27.53 28.46 -52.70
C SER A 153 28.81 29.12 -52.18
N GLU A 154 28.76 29.79 -51.03
CA GLU A 154 29.90 30.54 -50.47
C GLU A 154 30.76 29.66 -49.55
N VAL A 155 30.22 28.53 -49.08
CA VAL A 155 30.94 27.58 -48.23
C VAL A 155 31.47 26.43 -49.09
N ARG A 156 32.80 26.28 -49.12
CA ARG A 156 33.48 25.25 -49.92
C ARG A 156 33.01 23.83 -49.60
N TRP A 157 32.76 23.54 -48.32
CA TRP A 157 32.32 22.23 -47.84
C TRP A 157 31.27 22.38 -46.73
N ARG A 158 30.12 21.71 -46.87
CA ARG A 158 29.01 21.83 -45.91
C ARG A 158 28.38 20.46 -45.67
N ILE A 159 28.19 20.10 -44.40
CA ILE A 159 27.47 18.89 -44.00
C ILE A 159 26.10 19.32 -43.47
N GLN A 160 25.03 18.77 -44.06
CA GLN A 160 23.67 19.08 -43.66
C GLN A 160 22.90 17.79 -43.31
N PRO A 161 22.27 17.72 -42.12
CA PRO A 161 21.37 16.63 -41.81
C PRO A 161 20.04 16.80 -42.56
N VAL A 162 19.62 15.75 -43.27
CA VAL A 162 18.34 15.63 -43.97
C VAL A 162 17.54 14.51 -43.33
N LEU A 163 16.26 14.77 -43.05
CA LEU A 163 15.37 13.75 -42.49
C LEU A 163 14.87 12.83 -43.62
N LEU A 164 15.04 11.52 -43.45
CA LEU A 164 14.40 10.51 -44.29
C LEU A 164 12.96 10.32 -43.78
N GLY A 165 11.95 10.52 -44.64
CA GLY A 165 10.55 10.27 -44.28
C GLY A 165 9.66 11.49 -44.06
N GLY A 166 10.10 12.69 -44.43
CA GLY A 166 9.22 13.85 -44.55
C GLY A 166 8.36 13.81 -45.82
N THR A 167 7.50 12.80 -45.98
CA THR A 167 6.36 12.91 -46.90
C THR A 167 5.40 13.94 -46.32
N ARG A 168 5.16 15.03 -47.05
CA ARG A 168 3.92 15.79 -46.94
C ARG A 168 2.73 14.88 -47.24
#